data_AF-A0A1F6DQZ9-F1
#
_entry.id   AF-A0A1F6DQZ9-F1
#
_cell.length_a   1.000
_cell.length_b   1.000
_cell.length_c   1.000
_cell.angle_alpha   90.00
_cell.angle_beta   90.00
_cell.angle_gamma   90.00
#
_symmetry.space_group_name_H-M   'P 1'
#
loop_
_entity.id
_entity.type
_entity.pdbx_description
1 polymer ?
#
loop_
_entity_poly.entity_id
_entity_poly.type
_entity_poly.pdbx_seq_one_letter_code
_entity_poly.pdbx_strand_id
1 'polypeptide(L)'
;MRTVLLFSLVLTFLFPTFAFAFPFGGQVGLAVPCYNLAIYANVGPPRGGPFIWTPATKTYAFGAPSSGRWLLGLAGAPYYCIVSIQPVIVWPGTYITMMGSSQ
;
A
#
# COMPACT_ATOMS: atom_id res chain seq x y z
N MET A 1 -44.56 8.57 -2.69
CA MET A 1 -43.41 7.66 -2.87
C MET A 1 -42.23 8.31 -3.61
N ARG A 2 -42.43 8.96 -4.76
CA ARG A 2 -41.33 9.53 -5.58
C ARG A 2 -40.52 10.64 -4.89
N THR A 3 -41.17 11.52 -4.12
CA THR A 3 -40.53 12.61 -3.35
C THR A 3 -39.71 12.11 -2.16
N VAL A 4 -40.17 11.04 -1.50
CA VAL A 4 -39.46 10.41 -0.36
C VAL A 4 -38.15 9.75 -0.83
N LEU A 5 -38.17 9.08 -1.99
CA LEU A 5 -36.98 8.49 -2.60
C LEU A 5 -35.93 9.54 -3.00
N LEU A 6 -36.37 10.67 -3.57
CA LEU A 6 -35.48 11.79 -3.91
C LEU A 6 -34.83 12.41 -2.66
N PHE A 7 -35.60 12.59 -1.60
CA PHE A 7 -35.09 13.14 -0.35
C PHE A 7 -34.08 12.21 0.32
N SER A 8 -34.33 10.89 0.31
CA SER A 8 -33.41 9.86 0.79
C SER A 8 -32.09 9.83 0.02
N LEU A 9 -32.13 9.95 -1.32
CA LEU A 9 -30.93 9.97 -2.16
C LEU A 9 -30.07 11.21 -1.86
N VAL A 10 -30.70 12.39 -1.75
CA VAL A 10 -30.00 13.64 -1.42
C VAL A 10 -29.35 13.55 -0.04
N LEU A 11 -30.02 12.95 0.94
CA LEU A 11 -29.46 12.76 2.28
C LEU A 11 -28.21 11.86 2.26
N THR A 12 -28.17 10.81 1.42
CA THR A 12 -26.98 9.95 1.32
C THR A 12 -25.75 10.63 0.71
N PHE A 13 -25.93 11.64 -0.15
CA PHE A 13 -24.81 12.42 -0.70
C PHE A 13 -24.31 13.53 0.24
N LEU A 14 -25.10 13.91 1.25
CA LEU A 14 -24.75 14.96 2.21
C LEU A 14 -23.83 14.48 3.35
N PHE A 15 -23.73 13.16 3.57
CA PHE A 15 -22.84 12.61 4.60
C PHE A 15 -21.52 12.14 3.97
N PRO A 16 -20.37 12.71 4.38
CA PRO A 16 -19.08 12.25 3.89
C PRO A 16 -18.83 10.81 4.36
N THR A 17 -18.45 9.93 3.44
CA THR A 17 -18.00 8.58 3.78
C THR A 17 -16.62 8.66 4.42
N PHE A 18 -16.47 8.13 5.63
CA PHE A 18 -15.14 7.98 6.25
C PHE A 18 -14.31 6.97 5.45
N ALA A 19 -13.20 7.42 4.87
CA ALA A 19 -12.20 6.56 4.26
C ALA A 19 -11.06 6.32 5.25
N PHE A 20 -10.82 5.06 5.63
CA PHE A 20 -9.65 4.71 6.42
C PHE A 20 -8.40 4.76 5.55
N ALA A 21 -7.43 5.57 5.97
CA ALA A 21 -6.12 5.65 5.37
C ALA A 21 -5.08 5.27 6.42
N PHE A 22 -4.20 4.32 6.09
CA PHE A 22 -3.14 3.86 6.97
C PHE A 22 -1.80 4.39 6.46
N PRO A 23 -1.38 5.60 6.86
CA PRO A 23 -0.17 6.20 6.33
C PRO A 23 1.07 5.49 6.86
N PHE A 24 2.03 5.27 5.98
CA PHE A 24 3.35 4.76 6.30
C PHE A 24 4.42 5.60 5.61
N GLY A 25 5.66 5.48 6.07
CA GLY A 25 6.78 6.13 5.43
C GLY A 25 8.05 6.10 6.24
N GLY A 26 9.15 6.27 5.54
CA GLY A 26 10.51 6.16 6.05
C GLY A 26 11.49 5.75 4.95
N GLN A 27 12.76 5.58 5.31
CA GLN A 27 13.77 5.11 4.37
C GLN A 27 13.68 3.58 4.18
N VAL A 28 13.76 3.10 2.94
CA VAL A 28 13.81 1.67 2.63
C VAL A 28 15.18 1.12 3.03
N GLY A 29 15.23 0.26 4.05
CA GLY A 29 16.46 -0.44 4.41
C GLY A 29 16.78 -1.58 3.44
N LEU A 30 15.76 -2.29 2.99
CA LEU A 30 15.87 -3.43 2.08
C LEU A 30 14.68 -3.48 1.13
N ALA A 31 14.94 -3.67 -0.16
CA ALA A 31 13.95 -4.02 -1.17
C ALA A 31 14.31 -5.35 -1.84
N VAL A 32 13.40 -6.34 -1.78
CA VAL A 32 13.61 -7.68 -2.36
C VAL A 32 12.49 -7.97 -3.36
N PRO A 33 12.81 -8.24 -4.64
CA PRO A 33 11.82 -8.72 -5.59
C PRO A 33 11.35 -10.14 -5.24
N CYS A 34 10.06 -10.38 -5.35
CA CYS A 34 9.39 -11.63 -5.02
C CYS A 34 9.06 -12.42 -6.30
N TYR A 35 8.93 -13.74 -6.18
CA TYR A 35 8.52 -14.61 -7.29
C TYR A 35 7.07 -14.39 -7.76
N ASN A 36 6.20 -13.78 -6.93
CA ASN A 36 4.83 -13.44 -7.25
C ASN A 36 4.66 -12.01 -7.83
N LEU A 37 5.67 -11.51 -8.55
CA LEU A 37 5.66 -10.17 -9.17
C LEU A 37 5.38 -9.04 -8.16
N ALA A 38 5.97 -9.15 -6.98
CA ALA A 38 5.86 -8.16 -5.91
C ALA A 38 7.26 -7.70 -5.48
N ILE A 39 7.33 -6.65 -4.66
CA ILE A 39 8.59 -6.22 -4.02
C ILE A 39 8.31 -6.07 -2.53
N TYR A 40 9.04 -6.82 -1.72
CA TYR A 40 9.07 -6.64 -0.28
C TYR A 40 10.00 -5.47 0.06
N ALA A 41 9.49 -4.49 0.78
CA ALA A 41 10.25 -3.33 1.24
C ALA A 41 10.18 -3.27 2.77
N ASN A 42 11.35 -3.36 3.43
CA ASN A 42 11.46 -3.08 4.85
C ASN A 42 11.74 -1.58 5.03
N VAL A 43 10.75 -0.85 5.53
CA VAL A 43 10.79 0.60 5.67
C VAL A 43 11.13 0.97 7.11
N GLY A 44 12.07 1.88 7.29
CA GLY A 44 12.47 2.40 8.60
C GLY A 44 11.50 3.44 9.19
N PRO A 45 11.87 4.08 10.30
CA PRO A 45 11.08 5.15 10.93
C PRO A 45 10.76 6.33 9.97
N PRO A 46 9.71 7.14 10.21
CA PRO A 46 8.90 7.22 11.44
C PRO A 46 7.69 6.26 11.49
N ARG A 47 7.20 5.75 10.35
CA ARG A 47 6.11 4.77 10.29
C ARG A 47 6.52 3.62 9.39
N GLY A 48 7.48 2.87 9.90
CA GLY A 48 8.13 1.77 9.21
C GLY A 48 7.41 0.42 9.35
N GLY A 49 8.07 -0.61 8.84
CA GLY A 49 7.58 -1.98 8.86
C GLY A 49 7.78 -2.71 7.53
N PRO A 50 7.31 -3.97 7.47
CA PRO A 50 7.31 -4.76 6.25
C PRO A 50 6.15 -4.35 5.34
N PHE A 51 6.46 -3.82 4.17
CA PHE A 51 5.48 -3.43 3.16
C PHE A 51 5.69 -4.21 1.87
N ILE A 52 4.63 -4.43 1.12
CA ILE A 52 4.68 -5.15 -0.15
C ILE A 52 4.07 -4.29 -1.25
N TRP A 53 4.90 -3.98 -2.22
CA TRP A 53 4.53 -3.32 -3.46
C TRP A 53 4.13 -4.36 -4.51
N THR A 54 3.09 -4.08 -5.30
CA THR A 54 2.72 -4.90 -6.46
C THR A 54 2.45 -3.99 -7.67
N PRO A 55 2.30 -4.53 -8.89
CA PRO A 55 1.90 -3.76 -10.07
C PRO A 55 0.54 -3.05 -9.93
N ALA A 56 -0.31 -3.48 -8.98
CA ALA A 56 -1.57 -2.81 -8.68
C ALA A 56 -1.40 -1.60 -7.74
N THR A 57 -0.23 -1.44 -7.11
CA THR A 57 0.09 -0.28 -6.27
C THR A 57 0.14 0.98 -7.12
N LYS A 58 -0.64 2.00 -6.75
CA LYS A 58 -0.58 3.32 -7.40
C LYS A 58 0.75 3.98 -7.08
N THR A 59 1.67 3.95 -8.03
CA THR A 59 3.05 4.38 -7.85
C THR A 59 3.25 5.72 -8.54
N TYR A 60 3.57 6.75 -7.75
CA TYR A 60 3.84 8.09 -8.25
C TYR A 60 5.35 8.27 -8.52
N ALA A 61 5.87 9.49 -8.42
CA ALA A 61 7.23 9.82 -8.85
C ALA A 61 8.31 8.85 -8.31
N PHE A 62 9.35 8.65 -9.14
CA PHE A 62 10.55 7.84 -8.90
C PHE A 62 10.36 6.31 -8.82
N GLY A 63 9.13 5.83 -9.02
CA GLY A 63 8.84 4.42 -9.31
C GLY A 63 8.77 3.53 -8.06
N ALA A 64 8.90 2.22 -8.30
CA ALA A 64 8.81 1.17 -7.30
C ALA A 64 9.84 1.34 -6.16
N PRO A 65 9.60 0.75 -4.98
CA PRO A 65 10.50 0.90 -3.84
C PRO A 65 11.85 0.24 -4.15
N SER A 66 12.93 0.94 -3.78
CA SER A 66 14.31 0.47 -3.87
C SER A 66 15.05 0.85 -2.60
N SER A 67 16.04 0.05 -2.22
CA SER A 67 16.87 0.29 -1.03
C SER A 67 17.49 1.69 -1.04
N GLY A 68 17.50 2.35 0.11
CA GLY A 68 18.05 3.69 0.31
C GLY A 68 17.08 4.83 0.01
N ARG A 69 15.98 4.59 -0.71
CA ARG A 69 15.00 5.62 -1.04
C ARG A 69 14.06 5.91 0.12
N TRP A 70 13.56 7.15 0.19
CA TRP A 70 12.50 7.51 1.11
C TRP A 70 11.14 7.21 0.48
N LEU A 71 10.25 6.57 1.24
CA LEU A 71 8.88 6.30 0.84
C LEU A 71 7.89 7.05 1.70
N LEU A 72 6.80 7.45 1.07
CA LEU A 72 5.59 7.87 1.76
C LEU A 72 4.38 7.34 0.99
N GLY A 73 3.42 6.77 1.71
CA GLY A 73 2.27 6.15 1.08
C GLY A 73 1.17 5.74 2.03
N LEU A 74 0.20 5.03 1.47
CA LEU A 74 -0.90 4.40 2.20
C LEU A 74 -0.77 2.88 2.11
N ALA A 75 -0.97 2.24 3.25
CA ALA A 75 -1.04 0.80 3.39
C ALA A 75 -2.50 0.32 3.38
N GLY A 76 -2.70 -0.96 3.10
CA GLY A 76 -4.00 -1.63 3.05
C GLY A 76 -4.00 -2.96 3.80
N ALA A 77 -4.64 -3.96 3.21
CA ALA A 77 -4.74 -5.29 3.79
C ALA A 77 -3.36 -6.01 3.85
N PRO A 78 -3.20 -7.02 4.71
CA PRO A 78 -2.04 -7.89 4.69
C PRO A 78 -1.81 -8.55 3.32
N TYR A 79 -0.55 -8.78 2.97
CA TYR A 79 -0.12 -9.43 1.74
C TYR A 79 1.13 -10.28 1.98
N TYR A 80 1.59 -10.98 0.95
CA TYR A 80 2.73 -11.89 1.05
C TYR A 80 3.71 -11.76 -0.13
N CYS A 81 4.98 -12.02 0.16
CA CYS A 81 6.07 -12.06 -0.80
C CYS A 81 6.66 -13.47 -0.79
N ILE A 82 6.66 -14.14 -1.95
CA ILE A 82 7.35 -15.43 -2.11
C ILE A 82 8.82 -15.13 -2.42
N VAL A 83 9.72 -15.32 -1.45
CA VAL A 83 11.16 -15.01 -1.61
C VAL A 83 11.97 -16.20 -2.12
N SER A 84 11.46 -17.41 -1.97
CA SER A 84 12.04 -18.63 -2.52
C SER A 84 10.93 -19.64 -2.84
N ILE A 85 11.12 -20.41 -3.91
CA ILE A 85 10.20 -21.49 -4.32
C ILE A 85 10.72 -22.89 -3.93
N GLN A 86 12.02 -23.06 -3.71
CA GLN A 86 12.62 -24.34 -3.31
C GLN A 86 13.78 -24.11 -2.32
N PRO A 87 13.56 -24.20 -1.00
CA PRO A 87 12.26 -24.43 -0.33
C PRO A 87 11.32 -23.23 -0.49
N VAL A 88 10.02 -23.44 -0.30
CA VAL A 88 9.04 -22.35 -0.31
C VAL A 88 9.24 -21.49 0.95
N ILE A 89 9.64 -20.23 0.77
CA ILE A 89 9.80 -19.26 1.85
C ILE A 89 8.94 -18.04 1.53
N VAL A 90 8.09 -17.67 2.48
CA VAL A 90 7.14 -16.57 2.34
C VAL A 90 7.39 -15.54 3.43
N TRP A 91 7.52 -14.28 3.04
CA TRP A 91 7.63 -13.15 3.96
C TRP A 91 6.30 -12.39 4.01
N PRO A 92 5.70 -12.19 5.20
CA PRO A 92 4.49 -11.41 5.34
C PRO A 92 4.78 -9.91 5.32
N GLY A 93 3.82 -9.11 4.87
CA GLY A 93 3.89 -7.65 4.94
C GLY A 93 2.54 -7.01 4.69
N THR A 94 2.49 -5.69 4.70
CA THR A 94 1.26 -4.94 4.44
C THR A 94 1.25 -4.43 3.00
N TYR A 95 0.14 -4.62 2.28
CA TYR A 95 0.00 -4.14 0.90
C TYR A 95 0.11 -2.62 0.82
N ILE A 96 0.91 -2.11 -0.11
CA ILE A 96 0.97 -0.69 -0.43
C ILE A 96 -0.13 -0.38 -1.44
N THR A 97 -1.13 0.43 -1.05
CA THR A 97 -2.21 0.84 -1.97
C THR A 97 -1.75 1.97 -2.88
N MET A 98 -0.96 2.90 -2.35
CA MET A 98 -0.33 3.98 -3.10
C MET A 98 0.96 4.46 -2.44
N MET A 99 1.94 4.91 -3.22
CA MET A 99 3.19 5.48 -2.70
C MET A 99 3.86 6.46 -3.67
N GLY A 100 4.63 7.40 -3.11
CA GLY A 100 5.72 8.09 -3.79
C GLY A 100 7.06 7.67 -3.20
N SER A 101 8.13 7.71 -4.01
CA SER A 101 9.49 7.46 -3.57
C SER A 101 10.39 8.69 -3.80
N SER A 102 11.58 8.74 -3.21
CA SER A 102 12.62 9.72 -3.58
C SER A 102 13.47 9.20 -4.75
N GLN A 103 14.22 10.10 -5.40
CA GLN A 103 15.19 9.73 -6.45
C GLN A 103 16.29 8.80 -5.93
#